data_AF-A0A8X7N6V8-F1
#
_entry.id   AF-A0A8X7N6V8-F1
#
_cell.length_a   1.000
_cell.length_b   1.000
_cell.length_c   1.000
_cell.angle_alpha   90.00
_cell.angle_beta   90.00
_cell.angle_gamma   90.00
#
_symmetry.space_group_name_H-M   'P 1'
#
loop_
_entity.id
_entity.type
_entity.pdbx_description
1 polymer ?
#
loop_
_entity_poly.entity_id
_entity_poly.type
_entity_poly.pdbx_seq_one_letter_code
_entity_poly.pdbx_strand_id
1 'polypeptide(L)'
;MELLRWLGTRWAAKEAAYKAMYPHYQLRWSDIEVHKSVLQEATNKDQSSGPKPSLRFSKSFDPSPQGALQTLPTLHLSLSHDGDYVLAFVVAESQA
;
A
#
# COMPACT_ATOMS: atom_id res chain seq x y z
N MET A 1 -9.45 17.11 12.35
CA MET A 1 -8.28 16.23 12.64
C MET A 1 -8.39 14.87 11.97
N GLU A 2 -9.55 14.21 11.97
CA GLU A 2 -9.70 12.86 11.41
C GLU A 2 -9.37 12.78 9.90
N LEU A 3 -9.81 13.76 9.10
CA LEU A 3 -9.47 13.82 7.67
C LEU A 3 -7.95 13.97 7.43
N LEU A 4 -7.26 14.79 8.22
CA LEU A 4 -5.82 14.99 8.09
C LEU A 4 -5.05 13.69 8.38
N ARG A 5 -5.44 12.98 9.44
CA ARG A 5 -4.88 11.66 9.77
C ARG A 5 -5.21 10.62 8.69
N TRP A 6 -6.43 10.66 8.18
CA TRP A 6 -6.87 9.77 7.10
C TRP A 6 -6.09 10.00 5.80
N LEU A 7 -5.74 11.26 5.48
CA LEU A 7 -4.90 11.62 4.34
C LEU A 7 -3.43 11.22 4.63
N GLY A 8 -2.93 11.57 5.82
CA GLY A 8 -1.54 11.34 6.22
C GLY A 8 -1.15 9.86 6.22
N THR A 9 -2.04 8.97 6.68
CA THR A 9 -1.84 7.51 6.60
C THR A 9 -1.70 7.00 5.17
N ARG A 10 -2.50 7.54 4.24
CA ARG A 10 -2.42 7.18 2.82
C ARG A 10 -1.18 7.73 2.16
N TRP A 11 -0.81 8.96 2.51
CA TRP A 11 0.40 9.61 2.05
C TRP A 11 1.63 8.80 2.46
N ALA A 12 1.77 8.48 3.75
CA ALA A 12 2.87 7.68 4.27
C ALA A 12 2.94 6.29 3.61
N ALA A 13 1.80 5.62 3.41
CA ALA A 13 1.75 4.32 2.74
C ALA A 13 2.26 4.38 1.30
N LYS A 14 1.84 5.39 0.53
CA LYS A 14 2.28 5.57 -0.86
C LYS A 14 3.78 5.89 -0.95
N GLU A 15 4.28 6.74 -0.07
CA GLU A 15 5.71 7.08 0.02
C GLU A 15 6.58 5.88 0.41
N ALA A 16 6.15 5.09 1.38
CA ALA A 16 6.85 3.85 1.76
C ALA A 16 6.86 2.84 0.60
N ALA A 17 5.77 2.73 -0.14
CA ALA A 17 5.69 1.86 -1.31
C ALA A 17 6.59 2.32 -2.46
N TYR A 18 6.63 3.63 -2.74
CA TYR A 18 7.58 4.20 -3.70
C TYR A 18 9.01 3.83 -3.34
N LYS A 19 9.40 4.00 -2.06
CA LYS A 19 10.76 3.68 -1.58
C LYS A 19 11.10 2.20 -1.68
N ALA A 20 10.14 1.30 -1.40
CA ALA A 20 10.35 -0.14 -1.50
C ALA A 20 10.52 -0.61 -2.96
N MET A 21 9.99 0.14 -3.92
CA MET A 21 9.91 -0.24 -5.33
C MET A 21 10.97 0.44 -6.21
N TYR A 22 11.45 1.60 -5.79
CA TYR A 22 12.53 2.33 -6.44
C TYR A 22 13.88 1.58 -6.27
N PRO A 23 14.76 1.54 -7.29
CA PRO A 23 14.67 2.19 -8.60
C PRO A 23 13.97 1.36 -9.68
N HIS A 24 13.60 0.11 -9.40
CA HIS A 24 13.08 -0.83 -10.39
C HIS A 24 11.73 -0.38 -10.97
N TYR A 25 10.87 0.22 -10.14
CA TYR A 25 9.62 0.84 -10.56
C TYR A 25 9.57 2.30 -10.10
N GLN A 26 9.45 3.21 -11.06
CA GLN A 26 9.30 4.64 -10.80
C GLN A 26 7.81 4.99 -10.73
N LEU A 27 7.21 4.68 -9.59
CA LEU A 27 5.77 4.84 -9.40
C LEU A 27 5.37 6.33 -9.31
N ARG A 28 4.26 6.68 -9.95
CA ARG A 28 3.55 7.95 -9.70
C ARG A 28 2.54 7.74 -8.57
N TRP A 29 2.09 8.83 -7.96
CA TRP A 29 1.13 8.73 -6.86
C TRP A 29 -0.21 8.11 -7.25
N SER A 30 -0.61 8.25 -8.53
CA SER A 30 -1.82 7.62 -9.08
C SER A 30 -1.68 6.11 -9.28
N ASP A 31 -0.46 5.59 -9.31
CA ASP A 31 -0.19 4.20 -9.67
C ASP A 31 -0.46 3.23 -8.52
N ILE A 32 -0.52 3.73 -7.29
CA ILE A 32 -0.84 2.96 -6.08
C ILE A 32 -2.13 3.46 -5.42
N GLU A 33 -2.99 2.51 -5.06
CA GLU A 33 -4.23 2.72 -4.34
C GLU A 33 -4.17 2.08 -2.94
N VAL A 34 -4.68 2.80 -1.94
CA VAL A 34 -4.79 2.31 -0.55
C VAL A 34 -6.23 1.88 -0.31
N HIS A 35 -6.44 0.58 -0.11
CA HIS A 35 -7.76 0.00 0.16
C HIS A 35 -7.89 -0.35 1.65
N LYS A 36 -9.10 -0.28 2.18
CA LYS A 36 -9.48 -0.92 3.44
C LYS A 36 -10.40 -2.09 3.09
N SER A 37 -10.09 -3.31 3.54
CA SER A 37 -10.96 -4.45 3.26
C SER A 37 -12.30 -4.26 3.99
N VAL A 38 -13.39 -3.98 3.26
CA VAL A 38 -14.73 -3.89 3.86
C VAL A 38 -15.27 -5.27 4.26
N LEU A 39 -14.71 -6.33 3.67
CA LEU A 39 -15.08 -7.72 3.88
C LEU A 39 -13.91 -8.42 4.60
N GLN A 40 -13.91 -8.40 5.94
CA GLN A 40 -13.31 -9.52 6.65
C GLN A 40 -14.32 -10.66 6.55
N GLU A 41 -14.12 -11.57 5.60
CA GLU A 41 -14.77 -12.87 5.68
C GLU A 41 -14.39 -13.48 7.03
N ALA A 42 -15.42 -13.87 7.78
CA ALA A 42 -15.45 -14.30 9.18
C ALA A 42 -14.59 -15.55 9.45
N THR A 43 -13.29 -15.44 9.21
CA THR A 43 -12.28 -16.47 9.48
C THR A 43 -11.55 -16.07 10.74
N ASN A 44 -12.19 -16.31 11.90
CA ASN A 44 -11.59 -16.38 13.24
C ASN A 44 -10.40 -15.45 13.52
N LYS A 45 -10.51 -14.17 13.15
CA LYS A 45 -9.56 -13.12 13.55
C LYS A 45 -10.32 -12.11 14.39
N ASP A 46 -9.71 -11.75 15.52
CA ASP A 46 -10.20 -10.83 16.53
C ASP A 46 -11.12 -9.74 15.97
N GLN A 47 -12.39 -9.81 16.36
CA GLN A 47 -13.43 -8.82 16.00
C GLN A 47 -13.13 -7.42 16.57
N SER A 48 -12.05 -7.23 17.32
CA SER A 48 -11.59 -5.95 17.86
C SER A 48 -10.75 -5.13 16.87
N SER A 49 -10.21 -5.75 15.81
CA SER A 49 -9.39 -5.05 14.83
C SER A 49 -10.22 -4.59 13.64
N GLY A 50 -10.26 -3.28 13.41
CA GLY A 50 -10.85 -2.69 12.20
C GLY A 50 -10.25 -3.25 10.89
N PRO A 51 -10.84 -2.89 9.73
CA PRO A 51 -10.47 -3.44 8.44
C PRO A 51 -9.01 -3.18 8.09
N LYS A 52 -8.26 -4.25 7.81
CA LYS A 52 -6.82 -4.17 7.49
C LYS A 52 -6.59 -3.37 6.20
N PRO A 53 -5.71 -2.34 6.22
CA PRO A 53 -5.35 -1.61 5.02
C PRO A 53 -4.44 -2.45 4.12
N SER A 54 -4.57 -2.28 2.80
CA SER A 54 -3.72 -2.93 1.78
C SER A 54 -3.39 -1.98 0.64
N LEU A 55 -2.28 -2.27 -0.05
CA LEU A 55 -1.84 -1.56 -1.25
C LEU A 55 -2.14 -2.39 -2.49
N ARG A 56 -2.58 -1.72 -3.55
CA ARG A 56 -2.77 -2.32 -4.87
C ARG A 56 -2.29 -1.37 -5.95
N PHE A 57 -1.81 -1.92 -7.06
CA PHE A 57 -1.57 -1.14 -8.26
C PHE A 57 -2.89 -0.71 -8.89
N SER A 58 -2.93 0.51 -9.40
CA SER A 58 -4.07 1.02 -10.16
C SER A 58 -4.25 0.20 -11.44
N LYS A 59 -5.49 0.15 -11.96
CA LYS A 59 -5.78 -0.56 -13.22
C LYS A 59 -5.06 0.02 -14.43
N SER A 60 -4.69 1.29 -14.35
CA SER A 60 -3.95 2.01 -15.39
C SER A 60 -2.43 1.94 -15.21
N PHE A 61 -1.93 1.22 -14.20
CA PHE A 61 -0.50 1.08 -13.99
C PHE A 61 0.08 0.16 -15.07
N ASP A 62 1.08 0.67 -15.78
CA ASP A 62 1.85 -0.10 -16.75
C ASP A 62 3.20 -0.49 -16.12
N PRO A 63 3.42 -1.78 -15.82
CA PRO A 63 4.67 -2.27 -15.24
C PRO A 63 5.80 -2.39 -16.27
N SER A 64 5.58 -2.06 -17.54
CA SER A 64 6.52 -2.29 -18.63
C SER A 64 7.15 -0.99 -19.17
N PRO A 65 8.17 -0.42 -18.51
CA PRO A 65 8.89 0.70 -19.11
C PRO A 65 9.67 0.32 -20.39
N GLN A 66 9.85 -0.99 -20.68
CA GLN A 66 10.78 -1.50 -21.71
C GLN A 66 10.26 -2.74 -22.49
N GLY A 67 8.95 -3.04 -22.47
CA GLY A 67 8.37 -4.10 -23.32
C GLY A 67 8.57 -5.55 -22.84
N ALA A 68 9.21 -5.79 -21.69
CA ALA A 68 9.23 -7.09 -21.03
C ALA A 68 8.13 -7.16 -19.95
N LEU A 69 7.33 -8.22 -19.97
CA LEU A 69 6.29 -8.46 -18.97
C LEU A 69 6.97 -8.77 -17.62
N GLN A 70 7.02 -7.81 -16.70
CA GLN A 70 7.47 -8.05 -15.34
C GLN A 70 6.27 -8.44 -14.46
N THR A 71 6.42 -9.51 -13.69
CA THR A 71 5.48 -9.85 -12.63
C THR A 71 5.52 -8.76 -11.56
N LEU A 72 4.36 -8.20 -11.26
CA LEU A 72 4.25 -7.18 -10.22
C LEU A 72 4.51 -7.81 -8.84
N PRO A 73 5.35 -7.19 -7.99
CA PRO A 73 5.57 -7.70 -6.64
C PRO A 73 4.31 -7.51 -5.79
N THR A 74 4.15 -8.39 -4.80
CA THR A 74 3.11 -8.24 -3.78
C THR A 74 3.55 -7.19 -2.77
N LEU A 75 2.67 -6.23 -2.45
CA LEU A 75 2.95 -5.16 -1.49
C LEU A 75 2.32 -5.47 -0.13
N HIS A 76 3.15 -5.67 0.88
CA HIS A 76 2.73 -5.88 2.26
C HIS A 76 2.83 -4.58 3.05
N LEU A 77 1.69 -4.08 3.54
CA LEU A 77 1.60 -2.80 4.26
C LEU A 77 1.39 -2.99 5.76
N SER A 78 2.16 -2.24 6.55
CA SER A 78 1.86 -1.92 7.95
C SER A 78 1.74 -0.42 8.14
N LEU A 79 0.75 0.01 8.93
CA LEU A 79 0.46 1.43 9.21
C LEU A 79 0.25 1.62 10.71
N SER A 80 0.83 2.70 11.25
CA SER A 80 0.58 3.15 12.61
C SER A 80 0.53 4.68 12.65
N HIS A 81 -0.17 5.22 13.63
CA HIS A 81 -0.19 6.64 13.92
C HIS A 81 -0.31 6.85 15.42
N ASP A 82 0.36 7.87 15.94
CA ASP A 82 0.22 8.29 17.33
C ASP A 82 0.51 9.78 17.45
N GLY A 83 -0.27 10.50 18.27
CA GLY A 83 -0.27 11.95 18.34
C GLY A 83 -0.35 12.60 16.95
N ASP A 84 0.70 13.34 16.60
CA ASP A 84 0.86 14.07 15.34
C ASP A 84 1.71 13.31 14.29
N TYR A 85 2.09 12.07 14.57
CA TYR A 85 2.96 11.27 13.71
C TYR A 85 2.22 10.13 13.02
N VAL A 86 2.64 9.84 11.79
CA VAL A 86 2.17 8.72 10.99
C VAL A 86 3.39 7.98 10.44
N LEU A 87 3.38 6.65 10.56
CA LEU A 87 4.41 5.78 10.03
C LEU A 87 3.81 4.68 9.17
N ALA A 88 4.47 4.40 8.06
CA ALA A 88 4.15 3.28 7.18
C ALA A 88 5.41 2.47 6.90
N PHE A 89 5.24 1.15 6.81
CA PHE A 89 6.28 0.23 6.40
C PHE A 89 5.73 -0.66 5.29
N VAL A 90 6.48 -0.78 4.19
CA VAL A 90 6.09 -1.57 3.02
C VAL A 90 7.22 -2.53 2.65
N VAL A 91 6.86 -3.79 2.43
CA VAL A 91 7.73 -4.80 1.81
C VAL A 91 7.17 -5.12 0.44
N ALA A 92 8.02 -5.03 -0.59
CA ALA A 92 7.72 -5.50 -1.94
C ALA A 92 8.34 -6.89 -2.13
N GLU A 93 7.49 -7.90 -2.33
CA GLU A 93 7.89 -9.29 -2.51
C GLU A 93 7.81 -9.67 -3.99
N SER A 94 8.96 -9.92 -4.62
CA SER A 94 9.03 -10.49 -5.96
C SER A 94 8.88 -12.01 -5.91
N GLN A 95 8.03 -12.57 -6.78
CA GLN A 95 8.03 -14.01 -7.04
C GLN A 95 9.24 -14.31 -7.94
N ALA A 96 10.15 -15.15 -7.45
CA ALA A 96 11.33 -15.62 -8.19
C ALA A 96 10.96 -16.65 -9.26
#